data_AF-A0A0F0H9W9-F1
#
_entry.id   AF-A0A0F0H9W9-F1
#
_cell.length_a   1.000
_cell.length_b   1.000
_cell.length_c   1.000
_cell.angle_alpha   90.00
_cell.angle_beta   90.00
_cell.angle_gamma   90.00
#
_symmetry.space_group_name_H-M   'P 1'
#
loop_
_entity.id
_entity.type
_entity.pdbx_description
1 polymer ?
#
loop_
_entity_poly.entity_id
_entity_poly.type
_entity_poly.pdbx_seq_one_letter_code
_entity_poly.pdbx_strand_id
1 'polypeptide(L)'
;MSDEYHRDVLDKLTELVRDEFLEGNDEELTATTPLMEWGILKSIETTRLVTYVRTEFGVRVPPAQVTTENFRDLESIAGLVTALRG
;
A
#
# COMPACT_ATOMS: atom_id res chain seq x y z
N MET A 1 13.29 -13.87 6.74
CA MET A 1 11.96 -13.69 7.36
C MET A 1 11.37 -12.34 7.00
N SER A 2 12.01 -11.22 7.34
CA SER A 2 11.48 -9.87 7.01
C SER A 2 11.35 -9.60 5.51
N ASP A 3 12.32 -10.03 4.69
CA ASP A 3 12.31 -9.79 3.24
C ASP A 3 11.21 -10.56 2.49
N GLU A 4 10.88 -11.77 2.97
CA GLU A 4 9.80 -12.59 2.39
C GLU A 4 8.44 -11.99 2.73
N TYR A 5 8.26 -11.55 3.98
CA TYR A 5 7.04 -10.87 4.38
C TYR A 5 6.84 -9.54 3.65
N HIS A 6 7.90 -8.75 3.48
CA HIS A 6 7.85 -7.50 2.74
C HIS A 6 7.39 -7.73 1.29
N ARG A 7 7.91 -8.77 0.63
CA ARG A 7 7.50 -9.14 -0.74
C ARG A 7 6.02 -9.56 -0.80
N ASP A 8 5.56 -10.38 0.15
CA ASP A 8 4.15 -10.77 0.23
C ASP A 8 3.22 -9.56 0.40
N VAL A 9 3.61 -8.60 1.26
CA VAL A 9 2.87 -7.35 1.42
C VAL A 9 2.84 -6.56 0.11
N LEU A 10 3.98 -6.41 -0.56
CA LEU A 10 4.06 -5.69 -1.83
C LEU A 10 3.19 -6.33 -2.92
N ASP A 11 3.21 -7.64 -3.04
CA ASP A 11 2.42 -8.39 -4.03
C ASP A 11 0.92 -8.18 -3.78
N LYS A 12 0.48 -8.31 -2.52
CA LYS A 12 -0.92 -8.10 -2.11
C LYS A 12 -1.41 -6.67 -2.29
N LEU A 13 -0.57 -5.69 -1.97
CA LEU A 13 -0.90 -4.28 -2.22
C LEU A 13 -0.99 -3.99 -3.73
N THR A 14 -0.11 -4.60 -4.52
CA THR A 14 -0.15 -4.47 -5.98
C THR A 14 -1.45 -5.04 -6.55
N GLU A 15 -1.86 -6.23 -6.11
CA GLU A 15 -3.16 -6.83 -6.46
C GLU A 15 -4.32 -5.90 -6.10
N LEU A 16 -4.36 -5.37 -4.87
CA LEU A 16 -5.40 -4.43 -4.44
C LEU A 16 -5.48 -3.20 -5.34
N VAL A 17 -4.35 -2.56 -5.63
CA VAL A 17 -4.34 -1.32 -6.43
C VAL A 17 -4.75 -1.61 -7.87
N ARG A 18 -4.29 -2.72 -8.47
CA ARG A 18 -4.69 -3.13 -9.81
C ARG A 18 -6.19 -3.37 -9.92
N ASP A 19 -6.73 -4.15 -8.99
CA ASP A 19 -8.10 -4.64 -9.09
C ASP A 19 -9.11 -3.60 -8.63
N GLU A 20 -8.83 -2.88 -7.53
CA GLU A 20 -9.81 -1.97 -6.93
C GLU A 20 -9.62 -0.50 -7.32
N PHE A 21 -8.40 -0.04 -7.62
CA PHE A 21 -8.15 1.39 -7.85
C PHE A 21 -7.93 1.74 -9.32
N LEU A 22 -7.42 0.79 -10.12
CA LEU A 22 -7.16 0.97 -11.55
C LEU A 22 -8.14 0.25 -12.47
N GLU A 23 -9.11 -0.50 -11.91
CA GLU A 23 -10.08 -1.30 -12.67
C GLU A 23 -9.42 -2.23 -13.71
N GLY A 24 -8.21 -2.72 -13.42
CA GLY A 24 -7.42 -3.56 -14.32
C GLY A 24 -6.60 -2.83 -15.40
N ASN A 25 -6.56 -1.49 -15.42
CA ASN A 25 -5.64 -0.73 -16.29
C ASN A 25 -4.28 -0.52 -15.61
N ASP A 26 -3.38 -1.50 -15.72
CA ASP A 26 -2.13 -1.54 -14.96
C ASP A 26 -0.84 -1.39 -15.78
N GLU A 27 -0.94 -0.99 -17.06
CA GLU A 27 0.19 -0.98 -18.02
C GLU A 27 1.44 -0.22 -17.53
N GLU A 28 1.32 0.64 -16.51
CA GLU A 28 2.42 1.43 -15.92
C GLU A 28 2.56 1.31 -14.38
N LEU A 29 1.84 0.41 -13.71
CA LEU A 29 1.96 0.26 -12.26
C LEU A 29 3.25 -0.47 -11.87
N THR A 30 4.07 0.18 -11.07
CA THR A 30 5.30 -0.35 -10.47
C THR A 30 5.28 -0.15 -8.96
N ALA A 31 6.16 -0.85 -8.23
CA ALA A 31 6.31 -0.70 -6.78
C ALA A 31 6.61 0.76 -6.35
N THR A 32 7.26 1.53 -7.23
CA THR A 32 7.69 2.92 -7.00
C THR A 32 6.81 3.94 -7.72
N THR A 33 5.66 3.54 -8.27
CA THR A 33 4.74 4.46 -8.95
C THR A 33 4.19 5.49 -7.95
N PRO A 34 4.27 6.81 -8.24
CA PRO A 34 3.76 7.87 -7.36
C PRO A 34 2.23 7.85 -7.24
N LEU A 35 1.68 7.05 -6.32
CA LEU A 35 0.25 6.77 -6.23
C LEU A 35 -0.58 8.03 -5.93
N MET A 36 -0.07 8.94 -5.09
CA MET A 36 -0.76 10.19 -4.77
C MET A 36 -0.69 11.21 -5.90
N GLU A 37 0.48 11.34 -6.54
CA GLU A 37 0.68 12.31 -7.63
C GLU A 37 -0.13 11.93 -8.86
N TRP A 38 -0.26 10.63 -9.13
CA TRP A 38 -1.08 10.10 -10.23
C TRP A 38 -2.58 10.06 -9.88
N GLY A 39 -2.97 10.44 -8.66
CA GLY A 39 -4.36 10.47 -8.21
C GLY A 39 -4.98 9.08 -8.02
N ILE A 40 -4.17 8.01 -8.02
CA ILE A 40 -4.59 6.63 -7.74
C ILE A 40 -5.01 6.53 -6.27
N LEU A 41 -4.19 7.07 -5.37
CA LEU A 41 -4.43 7.07 -3.94
C LEU A 41 -4.93 8.45 -3.49
N LYS A 42 -6.25 8.58 -3.30
CA LYS A 42 -6.89 9.75 -2.66
C LYS A 42 -7.43 9.36 -1.29
N SER A 43 -8.09 10.29 -0.60
CA SER A 43 -8.52 10.11 0.80
C SER A 43 -9.38 8.86 1.04
N ILE A 44 -10.25 8.49 0.09
CA ILE A 44 -11.12 7.31 0.26
C ILE A 44 -10.37 6.01 0.02
N GLU A 45 -9.49 5.97 -0.99
CA GLU A 45 -8.63 4.84 -1.29
C GLU A 45 -7.61 4.62 -0.16
N THR A 46 -7.06 5.69 0.43
CA THR A 46 -6.19 5.60 1.62
C THR A 46 -6.91 4.94 2.80
N THR A 47 -8.17 5.30 3.04
CA THR A 47 -8.96 4.71 4.13
C THR A 47 -9.23 3.22 3.87
N ARG A 48 -9.51 2.86 2.61
CA ARG A 48 -9.68 1.45 2.19
C ARG A 48 -8.38 0.67 2.35
N LEU A 49 -7.25 1.23 1.92
CA LEU A 49 -5.93 0.60 2.04
C LEU A 49 -5.56 0.37 3.52
N VAL A 50 -5.77 1.36 4.39
CA VAL A 50 -5.53 1.19 5.84
C VAL A 50 -6.40 0.09 6.43
N THR A 51 -7.66 -0.01 5.97
CA THR A 51 -8.58 -1.08 6.38
C THR A 51 -8.10 -2.44 5.89
N TYR A 52 -7.69 -2.53 4.63
CA TYR A 52 -7.14 -3.74 4.02
C TYR A 52 -5.89 -4.23 4.75
N VAL A 53 -4.93 -3.33 5.04
CA VAL A 53 -3.72 -3.66 5.81
C VAL A 53 -4.06 -4.26 7.17
N ARG A 54 -5.10 -3.73 7.82
CA ARG A 54 -5.59 -4.25 9.11
C ARG A 54 -6.23 -5.63 8.97
N THR A 55 -6.99 -5.90 7.90
CA THR A 55 -7.70 -7.18 7.73
C THR A 55 -6.76 -8.28 7.24
N GLU A 56 -5.93 -8.00 6.24
CA GLU A 56 -5.07 -9.00 5.61
C GLU A 56 -3.83 -9.32 6.43
N PHE A 57 -3.18 -8.29 6.99
CA PHE A 57 -1.90 -8.47 7.68
C PHE A 57 -2.01 -8.40 9.21
N GLY A 58 -3.17 -8.00 9.73
CA GLY A 58 -3.36 -7.75 11.16
C GLY A 58 -2.61 -6.52 11.68
N VAL A 59 -2.09 -5.66 10.79
CA VAL A 59 -1.29 -4.49 11.14
C VAL A 59 -2.17 -3.25 11.30
N ARG A 60 -2.04 -2.54 12.41
CA ARG A 60 -2.74 -1.27 12.63
C ARG A 60 -1.83 -0.12 12.24
N VAL A 61 -2.17 0.61 11.18
CA VAL A 61 -1.48 1.85 10.81
C VAL A 61 -2.00 3.00 11.68
N PRO A 62 -1.17 3.64 12.51
CA PRO A 62 -1.58 4.82 13.27
C PRO A 62 -1.92 5.98 12.32
N PRO A 63 -2.93 6.83 12.61
CA PRO A 63 -3.25 7.97 11.77
C PRO A 63 -2.06 8.91 11.51
N ALA A 64 -1.16 9.06 12.48
CA ALA A 64 0.06 9.87 12.34
C ALA A 64 1.09 9.30 11.34
N GLN A 65 0.99 8.01 10.98
CA GLN A 65 1.84 7.35 9.98
C GLN A 65 1.22 7.39 8.58
N VAL A 66 -0.02 7.90 8.43
CA VAL A 66 -0.66 8.12 7.13
C VAL A 66 -0.17 9.45 6.56
N THR A 67 1.08 9.46 6.11
CA THR A 67 1.77 10.63 5.56
C THR A 67 2.01 10.47 4.07
N THR A 68 2.24 11.58 3.36
CA THR A 68 2.63 11.55 1.95
C THR A 68 3.88 10.71 1.72
N GLU A 69 4.84 10.74 2.64
CA GLU A 69 6.08 9.95 2.52
C GLU A 69 5.82 8.44 2.61
N ASN A 70 5.05 8.00 3.62
CA ASN A 70 4.78 6.58 3.83
C ASN A 70 3.82 5.98 2.78
N PHE A 71 2.99 6.81 2.17
CA PHE A 71 1.95 6.38 1.21
C PHE A 71 2.23 6.89 -0.22
N ARG A 72 3.47 7.31 -0.52
CA ARG A 72 3.84 7.83 -1.85
C ARG A 72 3.77 6.74 -2.94
N ASP A 73 4.17 5.52 -2.61
CA ASP A 73 4.28 4.38 -3.51
C ASP A 73 4.08 3.05 -2.73
N LEU A 74 3.92 1.94 -3.46
CA LEU A 74 3.64 0.62 -2.85
C LEU A 74 4.82 0.12 -2.01
N GLU A 75 6.05 0.40 -2.43
CA GLU A 75 7.28 0.03 -1.72
C GLU A 75 7.32 0.69 -0.33
N SER A 76 7.00 1.97 -0.24
CA SER A 76 6.98 2.73 1.02
C SER A 76 5.89 2.21 1.97
N ILE A 77 4.73 1.86 1.42
CA ILE A 77 3.63 1.26 2.21
C ILE A 77 4.03 -0.12 2.71
N ALA A 78 4.62 -0.97 1.86
CA ALA A 78 5.10 -2.29 2.26
C ALA A 78 6.19 -2.19 3.32
N GLY A 79 7.08 -1.20 3.21
CA GLY A 79 8.09 -0.87 4.21
C GLY A 79 7.46 -0.49 5.56
N LEU A 80 6.46 0.39 5.56
CA LEU A 80 5.73 0.78 6.77
C LEU A 80 5.03 -0.41 7.42
N VAL A 81 4.33 -1.24 6.65
CA VAL A 81 3.63 -2.43 7.16
C VAL A 81 4.61 -3.44 7.74
N THR A 82 5.75 -3.63 7.10
CA THR A 82 6.83 -4.50 7.59
C THR A 82 7.39 -3.98 8.91
N ALA A 83 7.64 -2.68 9.01
CA ALA A 83 8.17 -2.04 10.21
C ALA A 83 7.18 -2.07 11.39
N LEU A 84 5.87 -1.97 11.15
CA LEU A 84 4.84 -2.00 12.19
C LEU A 84 4.51 -3.41 12.69
N ARG A 85 4.90 -4.46 11.96
CA ARG A 85 4.68 -5.86 12.37
C ARG A 85 5.81 -6.39 13.27
N GLY A 86 7.03 -5.88 13.08
CA GLY A 86 8.21 -6.23 13.88
C GLY A 86 8.18 -5.57 15.26
#